data_AF-A0A7Y4QI38-F1
#
_entry.id   AF-A0A7Y4QI38-F1
#
_cell.length_a   1.000
_cell.length_b   1.000
_cell.length_c   1.000
_cell.angle_alpha   90.00
_cell.angle_beta   90.00
_cell.angle_gamma   90.00
#
_symmetry.space_group_name_H-M   'P 1'
#
loop_
_entity.id
_entity.type
_entity.pdbx_description
1 polymer ?
#
loop_
_entity_poly.entity_id
_entity_poly.type
_entity_poly.pdbx_seq_one_letter_code
_entity_poly.pdbx_strand_id
1 'polypeptide(L)' 'MNASTMMVGHATPRQLEPSDLGLHMAQAMIGRSVELKSGSKRITHGIVSGVLEEAGKPRIVVGRHTYDMSQVLAVTPA' A
#
# COMPACT_ATOMS: atom_id res chain seq x y z
N MET A 1 28.57 45.62 6.56
CA MET A 1 28.49 44.72 5.41
C MET A 1 27.85 43.42 5.90
N ASN A 2 26.71 43.06 5.29
CA ASN A 2 25.80 42.00 5.72
C ASN A 2 26.24 40.63 5.21
N ALA A 3 25.96 39.58 5.98
CA ALA A 3 25.52 38.29 5.44
C ALA A 3 24.89 37.44 6.56
N SER A 4 23.58 37.60 6.76
CA SER A 4 22.75 36.61 7.43
C SER A 4 22.51 35.46 6.46
N THR A 5 23.29 34.39 6.58
CA THR A 5 23.04 33.16 5.83
C THR A 5 21.87 32.43 6.45
N MET A 6 20.74 32.44 5.74
CA MET A 6 19.56 31.63 6.03
C MET A 6 19.94 30.14 5.94
N MET A 7 19.79 29.42 7.05
CA MET A 7 19.79 27.96 7.04
C MET A 7 18.53 27.50 6.29
N VAL A 8 18.71 27.17 5.01
CA VAL A 8 17.70 26.49 4.21
C VAL A 8 17.42 25.16 4.91
N GLY A 9 16.20 25.03 5.44
CA GLY A 9 15.70 23.76 5.96
C GLY A 9 15.79 22.72 4.86
N HIS A 10 16.82 21.89 4.90
CA HIS A 10 16.89 20.68 4.11
C HIS A 10 15.75 19.81 4.62
N ALA A 11 14.63 19.82 3.91
CA ALA A 11 13.63 18.77 4.04
C ALA A 11 14.36 17.47 3.70
N THR A 12 14.75 16.72 4.72
CA THR A 12 15.22 15.35 4.54
C THR A 12 14.13 14.64 3.73
N PRO A 13 14.48 14.01 2.58
CA PRO A 13 13.53 13.16 1.89
C PRO A 13 12.93 12.21 2.93
N ARG A 14 11.60 12.20 3.05
CA ARG A 14 10.90 11.34 4.01
C ARG A 14 11.32 9.90 3.67
N GLN A 15 12.25 9.36 4.46
CA GLN A 15 12.63 7.97 4.35
C GLN A 15 11.39 7.19 4.77
N LEU A 16 10.66 6.65 3.78
CA LEU A 16 9.47 5.86 4.04
C LEU A 16 9.95 4.58 4.71
N GLU A 17 9.55 4.37 5.95
CA GLU A 17 9.78 3.09 6.60
C GLU A 17 9.10 2.00 5.73
N PRO A 18 9.64 0.77 5.67
CA PRO A 18 9.07 -0.29 4.82
C PRO A 18 7.56 -0.49 5.01
N SER A 19 7.06 -0.24 6.22
CA SER A 19 5.64 -0.25 6.57
C SER A 19 4.84 0.88 5.91
N ASP A 20 5.41 2.09 5.80
CA ASP A 20 4.75 3.24 5.15
C ASP A 20 4.60 3.01 3.64
N LEU A 21 5.63 2.45 3.00
CA LEU A 21 5.56 2.11 1.58
C LEU A 21 4.49 1.04 1.33
N GLY A 22 4.47 -0.02 2.14
CA GLY A 22 3.46 -1.07 2.04
C GLY A 22 2.05 -0.50 2.21
N LEU A 23 1.85 0.34 3.22
CA LEU A 23 0.54 0.95 3.49
C LEU A 23 0.11 1.85 2.34
N HIS A 24 1.00 2.69 1.82
CA HIS A 24 0.72 3.56 0.68
C HIS A 24 0.34 2.75 -0.56
N MET A 25 1.08 1.68 -0.85
CA MET A 25 0.78 0.79 -1.97
C MET A 25 -0.58 0.10 -1.80
N ALA A 26 -0.90 -0.41 -0.59
CA ALA A 26 -2.21 -1.01 -0.32
C ALA A 26 -3.34 0.01 -0.51
N GLN A 27 -3.17 1.25 -0.05
CA GLN A 27 -4.15 2.31 -0.18
C GLN A 27 -4.41 2.67 -1.65
N ALA A 28 -3.37 2.68 -2.49
CA ALA A 28 -3.48 2.93 -3.92
C ALA A 28 -4.30 1.86 -4.67
N MET A 29 -4.48 0.68 -4.06
CA MET A 29 -5.29 -0.40 -4.65
C MET A 29 -6.78 -0.23 -4.38
N ILE A 30 -7.20 0.64 -3.46
CA ILE A 30 -8.64 0.84 -3.16
C ILE A 30 -9.38 1.26 -4.44
N GLY A 31 -10.50 0.59 -4.73
CA GLY A 31 -11.28 0.77 -5.94
C GLY A 31 -10.72 0.09 -7.20
N ARG A 32 -9.58 -0.62 -7.10
CA ARG A 32 -8.99 -1.38 -8.21
C ARG A 32 -9.45 -2.83 -8.20
N SER A 33 -9.54 -3.40 -9.39
CA SER A 33 -9.71 -4.84 -9.61
C SER A 33 -8.39 -5.54 -9.32
N VAL A 34 -8.45 -6.65 -8.58
CA VAL A 34 -7.27 -7.45 -8.24
C VAL A 34 -7.50 -8.92 -8.52
N GLU A 35 -6.42 -9.60 -8.87
CA GLU A 35 -6.33 -11.05 -8.91
C GLU A 35 -5.44 -11.52 -7.77
N LEU A 36 -5.96 -12.43 -6.96
CA LEU A 36 -5.34 -12.87 -5.72
C LEU A 36 -5.13 -14.38 -5.71
N LYS A 37 -3.96 -14.82 -5.27
CA LYS A 37 -3.71 -16.23 -4.95
C LYS A 37 -4.34 -16.59 -3.61
N SER A 38 -5.43 -17.36 -3.65
CA SER A 38 -6.10 -17.91 -2.46
C SER A 38 -5.75 -19.39 -2.29
N GLY A 39 -4.88 -19.71 -1.32
CA GLY A 39 -4.40 -21.07 -1.11
C GLY A 39 -3.43 -21.54 -2.22
N SER A 40 -3.39 -22.84 -2.50
CA SER A 40 -2.38 -23.41 -3.41
C SER A 40 -2.74 -23.34 -4.90
N LYS A 41 -4.04 -23.33 -5.25
CA LYS A 41 -4.49 -23.46 -6.65
C LYS A 41 -5.69 -22.60 -7.05
N ARG A 42 -6.14 -21.67 -6.21
CA ARG A 42 -7.33 -20.84 -6.53
C ARG A 42 -6.94 -19.39 -6.73
N ILE A 43 -7.45 -18.79 -7.80
CA ILE A 43 -7.39 -17.36 -8.07
C ILE A 43 -8.71 -16.73 -7.64
N THR A 44 -8.65 -15.64 -6.88
CA THR A 44 -9.80 -14.85 -6.47
C THR A 44 -9.74 -13.51 -7.17
N HIS A 45 -10.85 -13.12 -7.80
CA HIS A 45 -11.01 -11.82 -8.43
C HIS A 45 -11.93 -10.97 -7.56
N GLY A 46 -11.65 -9.68 -7.47
CA GLY A 46 -12.55 -8.74 -6.80
C GLY A 46 -12.01 -7.33 -6.75
N ILE A 47 -12.82 -6.43 -6.21
CA ILE A 47 -12.43 -5.03 -6.00
C ILE A 47 -11.92 -4.87 -4.58
N VAL A 48 -10.81 -4.14 -4.43
CA VAL A 48 -10.33 -3.73 -3.10
C VAL A 48 -11.25 -2.65 -2.56
N SER A 49 -11.93 -2.95 -1.47
CA SER A 49 -12.88 -2.06 -0.78
C SER A 49 -12.22 -1.21 0.31
N GLY A 50 -11.05 -1.61 0.79
CA GLY A 50 -10.34 -0.91 1.85
C GLY A 50 -9.02 -1.58 2.22
N VAL A 51 -8.35 -0.98 3.20
CA VAL A 51 -7.08 -1.46 3.76
C VAL A 51 -7.20 -1.46 5.29
N LEU A 52 -6.68 -2.51 5.90
CA LEU A 52 -6.57 -2.65 7.35
C LEU A 52 -5.11 -2.89 7.70
N GLU A 53 -4.71 -2.52 8.91
CA GLU A 53 -3.40 -2.85 9.44
C GLU A 53 -3.53 -3.98 10.46
N GLU A 54 -2.76 -5.05 10.28
CA GLU A 54 -2.74 -6.20 11.18
C GLU A 54 -1.29 -6.53 11.52
N ALA A 55 -0.97 -6.52 12.81
CA ALA A 55 0.39 -6.75 13.33
C ALA A 55 1.46 -5.88 12.63
N GLY A 56 1.14 -4.60 12.36
CA GLY A 56 2.05 -3.66 11.70
C GLY A 56 2.19 -3.86 10.19
N LYS A 57 1.36 -4.71 9.58
CA LYS A 57 1.38 -4.98 8.14
C LYS A 57 0.06 -4.62 7.48
N PRO A 58 0.08 -3.93 6.33
CA PRO A 58 -1.12 -3.62 5.59
C PRO A 58 -1.73 -4.88 4.94
N ARG A 59 -3.05 -4.99 5.02
CA ARG A 59 -3.86 -6.03 4.39
C ARG A 59 -4.98 -5.39 3.58
N ILE A 60 -5.25 -5.93 2.40
CA ILE A 60 -6.31 -5.43 1.52
C ILE A 60 -7.62 -6.18 1.78
N VAL A 61 -8.74 -5.46 1.70
CA VAL A 61 -10.08 -6.03 1.90
C VAL A 61 -10.74 -6.25 0.54
N VAL A 62 -11.01 -7.50 0.18
CA VAL A 62 -11.69 -7.88 -1.07
C VAL A 62 -12.94 -8.71 -0.73
N GLY A 63 -14.10 -8.15 -1.03
CA GLY A 63 -15.38 -8.71 -0.59
C GLY A 63 -15.47 -8.76 0.93
N ARG A 64 -15.64 -9.96 1.50
CA ARG A 64 -15.72 -10.19 2.96
C ARG A 64 -14.41 -10.70 3.57
N HIS A 65 -13.34 -10.74 2.79
CA HIS A 65 -12.07 -11.36 3.18
C HIS A 65 -10.92 -10.35 3.12
N THR A 66 -9.93 -10.57 3.98
CA THR A 66 -8.68 -9.82 4.04
C THR A 66 -7.54 -10.65 3.46
N TYR A 67 -6.70 -10.03 2.64
CA TYR A 67 -5.57 -10.68 1.99
C TYR A 67 -4.27 -9.94 2.26
N ASP A 68 -3.18 -10.70 2.34
CA ASP A 68 -1.84 -10.13 2.37
C ASP A 68 -1.46 -9.62 0.96
N MET A 69 -0.71 -8.52 0.90
CA MET A 69 -0.30 -7.92 -0.38
C MET A 69 0.55 -8.87 -1.23
N SER A 70 1.30 -9.79 -0.62
CA SER A 70 2.08 -10.82 -1.33
C SER A 70 1.21 -11.83 -2.10
N GLN A 71 -0.10 -11.86 -1.83
CA GLN A 71 -1.04 -12.70 -2.56
C GLN A 71 -1.54 -12.03 -3.84
N VAL A 72 -1.24 -10.75 -4.06
CA VAL A 72 -1.63 -10.02 -5.27
C VAL A 72 -0.80 -10.50 -6.45
N LEU A 73 -1.50 -10.98 -7.49
CA LEU A 73 -0.91 -11.42 -8.75
C LEU A 73 -1.00 -10.33 -9.82
N ALA A 74 -2.12 -9.59 -9.85
CA ALA A 74 -2.35 -8.52 -10.79
C ALA A 74 -3.27 -7.44 -10.19
N VAL A 75 -3.10 -6.21 -10.65
CA VAL A 75 -3.95 -5.06 -10.33
C VAL A 75 -4.35 -4.39 -11.64
N THR A 76 -5.65 -4.23 -11.87
CA THR A 76 -6.21 -3.60 -13.06
C THR A 76 -7.17 -2.47 -12.68
N PRO A 77 -7.33 -1.45 -13.55
CA PRO A 77 -8.44 -0.51 -13.42
C PRO A 77 -9.77 -1.27 -13.38
N ALA A 78 -10.69 -0.81 -12.53
CA ALA A 78 -12.06 -1.32 -12.49
C ALA A 78 -12.88 -0.74 -13.65
#